data_AF-A0A540L3W5-F1
#
_entry.id   AF-A0A540L3W5-F1
#
_cell.length_a   1.000
_cell.length_b   1.000
_cell.length_c   1.000
_cell.angle_alpha   90.00
_cell.angle_beta   90.00
_cell.angle_gamma   90.00
#
_symmetry.space_group_name_H-M   'P 1'
#
loop_
_entity.id
_entity.type
_entity.pdbx_description
1 polymer ?
#
loop_
_entity_poly.entity_id
_entity_poly.type
_entity_poly.pdbx_seq_one_letter_code
_entity_poly.pdbx_strand_id
1 'polypeptide(L)'
;MLQLCEIKLNRVRNMVVDISCTTKNLDLRLTLYTKRLATNLTDDEMQSITDLINSAILDPDVKGGLRWPQGKESSGDKYKVVRVWHIIANTYRNSSVRLEIKRTDRFDFTTLTGEASWGTSLVLENVMSKLTGKRCLFSGTNFFQFMC
;
A
#
# COMPACT_ATOMS: atom_id res chain seq x y z
N MET A 1 4.14 14.32 -9.22
CA MET A 1 3.97 14.82 -7.83
C MET A 1 3.21 13.78 -7.04
N LEU A 2 3.57 13.53 -5.77
CA LEU A 2 2.82 12.64 -4.89
C LEU A 2 1.66 13.41 -4.24
N GLN A 3 0.51 12.76 -4.10
CA GLN A 3 -0.67 13.35 -3.48
C GLN A 3 -1.21 12.40 -2.41
N LEU A 4 -1.46 12.97 -1.22
CA LEU A 4 -2.14 12.29 -0.14
C LEU A 4 -3.59 12.00 -0.53
N CYS A 5 -4.00 10.72 -0.48
CA CYS A 5 -5.35 10.31 -0.84
C CYS A 5 -6.20 9.94 0.37
N GLU A 6 -5.65 9.11 1.26
CA GLU A 6 -6.39 8.61 2.41
C GLU A 6 -5.47 8.41 3.60
N ILE A 7 -6.00 8.67 4.79
CA ILE A 7 -5.34 8.41 6.06
C ILE A 7 -6.20 7.45 6.87
N LYS A 8 -5.61 6.33 7.28
CA LYS A 8 -6.20 5.36 8.20
C LYS A 8 -5.40 5.29 9.49
N LEU A 9 -6.02 5.65 10.60
CA LEU A 9 -5.42 5.61 11.92
C LEU A 9 -5.60 4.23 12.55
N ASN A 10 -4.52 3.65 13.09
CA ASN A 10 -4.58 2.45 13.92
C ASN A 10 -4.27 2.81 15.38
N ARG A 11 -5.06 2.29 16.32
CA ARG A 11 -4.93 2.57 17.76
C ARG A 11 -3.57 2.17 18.35
N VAL A 12 -2.81 1.32 17.66
CA VAL A 12 -1.51 0.78 18.12
C VAL A 12 -0.31 1.67 17.74
N ARG A 13 -0.49 3.00 17.67
CA ARG A 13 0.55 4.02 17.35
C ARG A 13 1.11 3.98 15.91
N ASN A 14 0.42 3.28 15.02
CA ASN A 14 0.75 3.24 13.59
C ASN A 14 -0.36 3.92 12.79
N MET A 15 0.04 4.59 11.73
CA MET A 15 -0.87 5.23 10.80
C MET A 15 -0.54 4.74 9.39
N VAL A 16 -1.56 4.38 8.63
CA VAL A 16 -1.42 4.00 7.24
C VAL A 16 -1.87 5.16 6.38
N VAL A 17 -1.02 5.53 5.43
CA VAL A 17 -1.24 6.66 4.52
C VAL A 17 -1.20 6.14 3.10
N ASP A 18 -2.30 6.31 2.39
CA ASP A 18 -2.42 5.97 0.98
C ASP A 18 -2.10 7.21 0.14
N ILE A 19 -1.21 7.02 -0.83
CA ILE A 19 -0.62 8.08 -1.66
C ILE A 19 -0.75 7.66 -3.11
N SER A 20 -1.22 8.58 -3.95
CA SER A 20 -1.20 8.40 -5.39
C SER A 20 -0.11 9.23 -6.04
N CYS A 21 0.40 8.73 -7.16
CA CYS A 21 1.26 9.50 -8.04
C CYS A 21 0.51 9.87 -9.32
N THR A 22 0.12 11.14 -9.46
CA THR A 22 -0.64 11.62 -10.64
C THR A 22 0.11 11.46 -11.95
N THR A 23 1.45 11.44 -11.91
CA THR A 23 2.31 11.32 -13.09
C THR A 23 2.53 9.88 -13.57
N LYS A 24 2.37 8.88 -12.68
CA LYS A 24 2.73 7.49 -12.98
C LYS A 24 1.66 6.46 -12.62
N ASN A 25 0.47 6.90 -12.17
CA ASN A 25 -0.63 6.05 -11.69
C ASN A 25 -0.12 4.90 -10.79
N LEU A 26 0.67 5.28 -9.78
CA LEU A 26 1.25 4.34 -8.81
C LEU A 26 0.38 4.31 -7.57
N ASP A 27 0.07 3.10 -7.08
CA ASP A 27 -0.54 2.86 -5.78
C ASP A 27 0.58 2.70 -4.75
N LEU A 28 0.74 3.72 -3.90
CA LEU A 28 1.79 3.79 -2.89
C LEU A 28 1.14 3.87 -1.50
N ARG A 29 1.66 3.10 -0.55
CA ARG A 29 1.19 3.10 0.84
C ARG A 29 2.35 3.25 1.80
N LEU A 30 2.24 4.21 2.72
CA LEU A 30 3.18 4.42 3.82
C LEU A 30 2.58 3.93 5.12
N THR A 31 3.40 3.30 5.95
CA THR A 31 3.12 3.15 7.38
C THR A 31 4.00 4.11 8.15
N LEU A 32 3.38 5.01 8.90
CA LEU A 32 4.03 5.97 9.77
C LEU A 32 3.90 5.50 11.22
N TYR A 33 4.98 5.64 11.97
CA TYR A 33 4.98 5.55 13.42
C TYR A 33 4.82 6.93 14.01
N THR A 34 3.97 7.04 15.03
CA THR A 34 3.85 8.24 15.86
C THR A 34 3.94 7.87 17.34
N LYS A 35 4.58 8.73 18.14
CA LYS A 35 4.65 8.50 19.60
C LYS A 35 3.29 8.71 20.28
N ARG A 36 2.41 9.53 19.69
CA ARG A 36 1.10 9.89 20.27
C ARG A 36 0.03 8.90 19.81
N LEU A 37 -0.97 8.68 20.65
CA LEU A 37 -2.17 7.95 20.23
C LEU A 37 -2.92 8.84 19.24
N ALA A 38 -2.87 8.48 17.96
CA ALA A 38 -3.57 9.21 16.91
C ALA A 38 -5.08 8.95 17.06
N THR A 39 -5.78 9.88 17.72
CA THR A 39 -7.25 9.88 17.77
C THR A 39 -7.79 10.71 16.61
N ASN A 40 -7.47 12.01 16.59
CA ASN A 40 -7.76 12.95 15.51
C ASN A 40 -6.48 13.70 15.14
N LEU A 41 -6.23 13.91 13.84
CA LEU A 41 -5.11 14.70 13.36
C LEU A 41 -5.47 16.19 13.36
N THR A 42 -4.61 17.00 13.95
CA THR A 42 -4.65 18.47 13.85
C THR A 42 -4.08 18.94 12.50
N ASP A 43 -4.32 20.20 12.14
CA ASP A 43 -3.79 20.78 10.89
C ASP A 43 -2.25 20.76 10.85
N ASP A 44 -1.59 21.02 11.99
CA ASP A 44 -0.12 20.92 12.12
C ASP A 44 0.38 19.48 11.91
N GLU A 45 -0.38 18.49 12.36
CA GLU A 45 -0.06 17.08 12.13
C GLU A 45 -0.27 16.70 10.66
N MET A 46 -1.36 17.13 10.04
CA MET A 46 -1.58 16.94 8.60
C MET A 46 -0.49 17.60 7.77
N GLN A 47 -0.06 18.81 8.13
CA GLN A 47 1.03 19.50 7.45
C GLN A 47 2.36 18.73 7.62
N SER A 48 2.64 18.25 8.84
CA SER A 48 3.83 17.45 9.12
C SER A 48 3.90 16.16 8.28
N ILE A 49 2.75 15.50 8.06
CA ILE A 49 2.63 14.31 7.20
C ILE A 49 2.81 14.72 5.72
N THR A 50 2.20 15.82 5.31
CA THR A 50 2.27 16.33 3.94
C THR A 50 3.70 16.71 3.55
N ASP A 51 4.43 17.39 4.44
CA ASP A 51 5.84 17.74 4.23
C ASP A 51 6.73 16.50 4.12
N LEU A 52 6.46 15.48 4.94
CA LEU A 52 7.13 14.19 4.87
C LEU A 52 6.92 13.52 3.51
N ILE A 53 5.68 13.52 3.00
CA ILE A 53 5.35 12.98 1.67
C ILE A 53 6.02 13.79 0.56
N ASN A 54 6.00 15.12 0.65
CA ASN A 54 6.60 16.01 -0.35
C ASN A 54 8.13 15.90 -0.41
N SER A 55 8.77 15.48 0.69
CA SER A 55 10.20 15.21 0.72
C SER A 55 10.61 13.86 0.12
N ALA A 56 9.64 12.98 -0.16
CA ALA A 56 9.88 11.67 -0.76
C ALA A 56 10.27 11.81 -2.23
N ILE A 57 11.22 10.98 -2.65
CA ILE A 57 11.70 10.91 -4.02
C ILE A 57 11.27 9.55 -4.60
N LEU A 58 10.60 9.59 -5.75
CA LEU A 58 10.29 8.40 -6.53
C LEU A 58 11.59 7.79 -7.06
N ASP A 59 11.81 6.54 -6.70
CA ASP A 59 13.01 5.80 -7.07
C ASP A 59 12.61 4.36 -7.42
N PRO A 60 12.54 4.01 -8.72
CA PRO A 60 12.11 2.68 -9.15
C PRO A 60 13.11 1.58 -8.81
N ASP A 61 14.34 1.93 -8.46
CA ASP A 61 15.42 0.97 -8.22
C ASP A 61 15.47 0.51 -6.75
N VAL A 62 14.72 1.19 -5.86
CA VAL A 62 14.59 0.79 -4.45
C VAL A 62 13.29 0.03 -4.18
N LYS A 63 13.36 -0.84 -3.17
CA LYS A 63 12.18 -1.55 -2.67
C LYS A 63 11.14 -0.58 -2.13
N GLY A 64 9.87 -0.82 -2.44
CA GLY A 64 8.79 0.12 -2.16
C GLY A 64 8.77 1.40 -3.03
N GLY A 65 9.70 1.60 -3.96
CA GLY A 65 9.62 2.65 -4.99
C GLY A 65 9.82 4.09 -4.51
N LEU A 66 10.12 4.30 -3.23
CA LEU A 66 10.36 5.61 -2.62
C LEU A 66 11.62 5.59 -1.78
N ARG A 67 12.36 6.69 -1.85
CA ARG A 67 13.44 7.00 -0.92
C ARG A 67 13.28 8.40 -0.37
N TRP A 68 13.91 8.65 0.77
CA TRP A 68 14.04 9.98 1.35
C TRP A 68 15.51 10.40 1.34
N PRO A 69 15.80 11.70 1.19
CA PRO A 69 17.10 12.22 1.59
C PRO A 69 17.40 11.86 3.04
N GLN A 70 18.68 11.72 3.38
CA GLN A 70 19.09 11.33 4.73
C GLN A 70 18.48 12.27 5.80
N GLY A 71 17.80 11.69 6.78
CA GLY A 71 17.15 12.41 7.88
C GLY A 71 15.81 13.06 7.51
N LYS A 72 15.33 12.86 6.28
CA LYS A 72 14.01 13.35 5.82
C LYS A 72 12.93 12.27 5.87
N GLU A 73 13.27 11.04 6.24
CA GLU A 73 12.32 9.94 6.50
C GLU A 73 11.51 10.12 7.81
N SER A 74 11.67 11.26 8.47
CA SER A 74 10.92 11.66 9.66
C SER A 74 10.57 13.15 9.65
N SER A 75 9.42 13.48 10.21
CA SER A 75 9.04 14.86 10.53
C SER A 75 9.28 15.10 12.02
N GLY A 76 10.46 15.61 12.34
CA GLY A 76 10.93 15.78 13.73
C GLY A 76 10.84 14.48 14.52
N ASP A 77 10.27 14.55 15.72
CA ASP A 77 10.02 13.37 16.56
C ASP A 77 8.56 12.89 16.52
N LYS A 78 7.74 13.52 15.67
CA LYS A 78 6.29 13.28 15.56
C LYS A 78 5.97 12.06 14.70
N TYR A 79 6.53 12.02 13.49
CA TYR A 79 6.25 10.98 12.49
C TYR A 79 7.53 10.41 11.91
N LYS A 80 7.59 9.09 11.80
CA LYS A 80 8.69 8.37 11.13
C LYS A 80 8.13 7.35 10.14
N VAL A 81 8.70 7.28 8.94
CA VAL A 81 8.37 6.22 7.98
C VAL A 81 8.89 4.88 8.52
N VAL A 82 7.98 3.92 8.65
CA VAL A 82 8.28 2.55 9.12
C VAL A 82 8.27 1.59 7.94
N ARG A 83 7.29 1.72 7.05
CA ARG A 83 7.16 0.85 5.89
C ARG A 83 6.70 1.63 4.68
N VAL A 84 7.19 1.23 3.53
CA VAL A 84 6.71 1.69 2.22
C VAL A 84 6.24 0.47 1.44
N TRP A 85 5.12 0.61 0.76
CA TRP A 85 4.54 -0.39 -0.12
C TRP A 85 4.29 0.26 -1.48
N HIS A 86 4.74 -0.40 -2.53
CA HIS A 86 4.43 -0.09 -3.91
C HIS A 86 3.65 -1.26 -4.50
N ILE A 87 2.41 -0.98 -4.87
CA ILE A 87 1.47 -1.95 -5.37
C ILE A 87 1.28 -1.71 -6.87
N ILE A 88 1.51 -2.76 -7.65
CA ILE A 88 1.24 -2.77 -9.09
C ILE A 88 0.19 -3.85 -9.33
N ALA A 89 -1.00 -3.45 -9.74
CA ALA A 89 -2.10 -4.37 -10.02
C ALA A 89 -2.51 -4.28 -11.50
N ASN A 90 -2.47 -5.41 -12.19
CA ASN A 90 -2.93 -5.56 -13.56
C ASN A 90 -4.21 -6.39 -13.53
N THR A 91 -5.31 -5.82 -14.05
CA THR A 91 -6.59 -6.52 -14.16
C THR A 91 -6.89 -6.85 -15.61
N TYR A 92 -7.09 -8.13 -15.88
CA TYR A 92 -7.54 -8.67 -17.16
C TYR A 92 -8.98 -9.11 -17.01
N ARG A 93 -9.87 -8.64 -17.88
CA ARG A 93 -11.30 -8.91 -17.77
C ARG A 93 -11.88 -9.27 -19.11
N ASN A 94 -12.71 -10.31 -19.12
CA ASN A 94 -13.62 -10.63 -20.21
C ASN A 94 -15.05 -10.82 -19.67
N SER A 95 -15.97 -11.25 -20.53
CA SER A 95 -17.39 -11.42 -20.18
C SER A 95 -17.65 -12.45 -19.07
N SER A 96 -16.72 -13.36 -18.80
CA SER A 96 -16.92 -14.49 -17.88
C SER A 96 -15.97 -14.48 -16.69
N VAL A 97 -14.83 -13.78 -16.80
CA VAL A 97 -13.69 -13.90 -15.89
C VAL A 97 -13.03 -12.54 -15.65
N ARG A 98 -12.59 -12.32 -14.41
CA ARG A 98 -11.68 -11.26 -14.02
C ARG A 98 -10.45 -11.88 -13.35
N LEU A 99 -9.28 -11.70 -13.96
CA LEU A 99 -7.98 -12.09 -13.43
C LEU A 99 -7.24 -10.84 -12.99
N GLU A 100 -6.84 -10.79 -11.72
CA GLU A 100 -6.01 -9.71 -11.16
C GLU A 100 -4.66 -10.29 -10.77
N ILE A 101 -3.59 -9.71 -11.32
CA ILE A 101 -2.21 -10.02 -10.95
C ILE A 101 -1.67 -8.81 -10.21
N LYS A 102 -1.25 -9.02 -8.96
CA LYS A 102 -0.77 -7.96 -8.07
C LYS A 102 0.67 -8.25 -7.68
N ARG A 103 1.58 -7.35 -8.03
CA ARG A 103 2.91 -7.30 -7.44
C ARG A 103 2.90 -6.30 -6.30
N THR A 104 3.42 -6.73 -5.16
CA THR A 104 3.57 -5.88 -3.99
C THR A 104 5.03 -5.86 -3.58
N ASP A 105 5.66 -4.72 -3.77
CA ASP A 105 7.05 -4.48 -3.39
C ASP A 105 7.05 -3.62 -2.12
N ARG A 106 7.73 -4.06 -1.07
CA ARG A 106 7.74 -3.41 0.24
C ARG A 106 9.14 -3.25 0.79
N PHE A 107 9.32 -2.19 1.57
CA PHE A 107 10.53 -1.96 2.36
C PHE A 107 10.16 -1.62 3.80
N ASP A 108 10.82 -2.26 4.76
CA ASP A 108 10.64 -2.05 6.20
C ASP A 108 11.89 -1.40 6.78
N PHE A 109 11.74 -0.16 7.25
CA PHE A 109 12.81 0.65 7.85
C PHE A 109 13.17 0.19 9.28
N THR A 110 12.36 -0.64 9.92
CA THR A 110 12.67 -1.18 11.26
C THR A 110 13.59 -2.38 11.20
N THR A 111 13.40 -3.24 10.20
CA THR A 111 14.23 -4.43 9.97
C THR A 111 15.29 -4.20 8.89
N LEU A 112 15.21 -3.09 8.15
CA LEU A 112 16.04 -2.78 6.98
C LEU A 112 15.94 -3.86 5.89
N THR A 113 14.78 -4.50 5.77
CA THR A 113 14.55 -5.56 4.78
C THR A 113 13.56 -5.11 3.72
N GLY A 114 13.86 -5.47 2.48
CA GLY A 114 12.97 -5.30 1.34
C GLY A 114 12.46 -6.65 0.86
N GLU A 115 11.18 -6.73 0.53
CA GLU A 115 10.54 -7.96 0.07
C GLU A 115 9.62 -7.66 -1.10
N ALA A 116 9.49 -8.62 -2.01
CA ALA A 116 8.50 -8.55 -3.09
C ALA A 116 7.67 -9.82 -3.08
N SER A 117 6.36 -9.66 -3.16
CA SER A 117 5.40 -10.76 -3.25
C SER A 117 4.50 -10.58 -4.46
N TRP A 118 4.16 -11.70 -5.09
CA TRP A 118 3.16 -11.74 -6.15
C TRP A 118 1.88 -12.38 -5.62
N GLY A 119 0.75 -11.79 -5.97
CA GLY A 119 -0.58 -12.31 -5.73
C GLY A 119 -1.33 -12.45 -7.04
N THR A 120 -2.17 -13.48 -7.14
CA THR A 120 -3.05 -13.67 -8.29
C THR A 120 -4.44 -13.99 -7.76
N SER A 121 -5.46 -13.31 -8.29
CA SER A 121 -6.85 -13.51 -7.96
C SER A 121 -7.65 -13.77 -9.23
N LEU A 122 -8.43 -14.85 -9.23
CA LEU A 122 -9.30 -15.23 -10.35
C LEU A 122 -10.75 -15.22 -9.88
N VAL A 123 -11.57 -14.40 -10.52
CA VAL A 123 -13.01 -14.28 -10.25
C VAL A 123 -13.77 -14.78 -11.48
N LEU A 124 -14.60 -15.80 -11.30
CA LEU A 124 -15.48 -16.36 -12.34
C LEU A 124 -16.85 -15.68 -12.28
N GLU A 125 -16.97 -14.51 -12.92
CA GLU A 125 -18.17 -13.65 -12.90
C GLU A 125 -19.44 -14.39 -13.38
N ASN A 126 -19.31 -15.24 -14.41
CA ASN A 126 -20.44 -16.02 -14.95
C ASN A 126 -20.86 -17.22 -14.09
N VAL A 127 -19.96 -17.71 -13.22
CA VAL A 127 -20.32 -18.75 -12.25
C VAL A 127 -21.03 -18.09 -11.07
N MET A 128 -20.56 -16.90 -10.64
CA MET A 128 -21.23 -16.12 -9.59
C MET A 128 -22.67 -15.74 -9.95
N SER A 129 -22.94 -15.33 -11.20
CA SER A 129 -24.30 -15.00 -11.67
C SER A 129 -25.24 -16.20 -11.76
N LYS A 130 -24.71 -17.42 -11.92
CA LYS A 130 -25.48 -18.68 -11.87
C LYS A 130 -25.66 -19.21 -10.45
N LEU A 131 -24.79 -18.81 -9.52
CA LEU A 131 -24.81 -19.23 -8.12
C LEU A 131 -25.59 -18.27 -7.21
N THR A 132 -25.99 -17.07 -7.65
CA THR A 132 -26.80 -16.13 -6.87
C THR A 132 -28.17 -16.67 -6.41
N GLY A 133 -28.58 -17.87 -6.86
CA GLY A 133 -29.71 -18.63 -6.30
C GLY A 133 -29.38 -19.55 -5.11
N LYS A 134 -28.11 -19.79 -4.77
CA LYS A 134 -27.66 -20.60 -3.60
C LYS A 134 -26.36 -20.03 -3.03
N ARG A 135 -26.38 -19.64 -1.74
CA ARG A 135 -25.19 -19.19 -1.00
C ARG A 135 -24.07 -20.25 -1.08
N CYS A 136 -23.07 -20.01 -1.93
CA CYS A 136 -21.83 -20.76 -1.92
C CYS A 136 -20.69 -19.80 -1.54
N LEU A 137 -20.13 -20.01 -0.35
CA LEU A 137 -18.85 -19.43 0.05
C LEU A 137 -17.75 -20.25 -0.62
N PHE A 138 -17.00 -19.65 -1.54
CA PHE A 138 -15.72 -20.20 -1.97
C PHE A 138 -14.61 -19.47 -1.19
N SER A 139 -14.16 -20.06 -0.10
CA SER A 139 -12.86 -19.71 0.50
C SER A 139 -11.86 -20.80 0.13
N GLY A 140 -11.09 -20.55 -0.92
CA GLY A 140 -9.91 -21.34 -1.26
C GLY A 140 -8.67 -20.49 -1.03
N THR A 141 -8.12 -20.48 0.18
CA THR A 141 -6.74 -20.08 0.40
C THR A 141 -5.86 -21.27 0.02
N ASN A 142 -5.38 -21.30 -1.23
CA ASN A 142 -4.21 -22.09 -1.56
C ASN A 142 -3.23 -21.23 -2.37
N PHE A 143 -2.14 -20.93 -1.69
CA PHE A 143 -0.87 -20.42 -2.20
C PHE A 143 -0.44 -21.22 -3.43
N PHE A 144 -0.44 -20.59 -4.61
CA PHE A 144 0.53 -20.97 -5.62
C PHE A 144 1.79 -20.13 -5.36
N GLN A 145 2.63 -20.64 -4.46
CA GLN A 145 4.01 -20.19 -4.36
C GLN A 145 4.76 -20.73 -5.57
N PHE A 146 4.77 -19.98 -6.67
CA PHE A 146 5.78 -20.18 -7.70
C PHE A 146 7.06 -19.51 -7.19
N MET A 147 7.96 -20.32 -6.62
CA MET A 147 9.38 -19.99 -6.58
C MET A 147 9.90 -20.11 -8.00
N CYS A 148 10.32 -18.99 -8.59
CA CYS A 148 11.37 -18.96 -9.60
C CYS A 148 12.55 -18.20 -9.00
#